data_AF-A0A2E3BAG8-F1
#
_entry.id   AF-A0A2E3BAG8-F1
#
_cell.length_a   1.000
_cell.length_b   1.000
_cell.length_c   1.000
_cell.angle_alpha   90.00
_cell.angle_beta   90.00
_cell.angle_gamma   90.00
#
_symmetry.space_group_name_H-M   'P 1'
#
loop_
_entity.id
_entity.type
_entity.pdbx_description
1 polymer ?
#
loop_
_entity_poly.entity_id
_entity_poly.type
_entity_poly.pdbx_seq_one_letter_code
_entity_poly.pdbx_strand_id
1 'polypeptide(L)' 'QAMAMQENADFPPNTVMAVMQKGYSLHGRLLRPAMVMVSKGAPSIDENA' A
#
# COMPACT_ATOMS: atom_id res chain seq x y z
N GLN A 1 2.76 -7.31 -0.92
CA GLN A 1 3.37 -6.60 0.21
C GLN A 1 3.62 -5.16 -0.20
N ALA A 2 3.50 -4.24 0.76
CA ALA A 2 3.77 -2.82 0.54
C ALA A 2 5.28 -2.59 0.64
N MET A 3 5.88 -2.00 -0.39
CA MET A 3 7.34 -1.82 -0.47
C MET A 3 7.79 -0.43 0.01
N ALA A 4 6.93 0.57 -0.10
CA ALA A 4 7.17 1.93 0.36
C ALA A 4 5.83 2.61 0.63
N MET A 5 5.83 3.54 1.58
CA MET A 5 4.69 4.42 1.79
C MET A 5 5.04 5.84 1.34
N GLN A 6 4.19 6.45 0.52
CA GLN A 6 4.38 7.80 -0.01
C GLN A 6 3.37 8.74 0.64
N GLU A 7 3.84 9.90 1.08
CA GLU A 7 2.96 10.99 1.51
C GLU A 7 2.21 11.51 0.29
N ASN A 8 0.88 11.41 0.32
CA ASN A 8 0.02 11.89 -0.74
C ASN A 8 -1.27 12.43 -0.12
N ALA A 9 -1.57 13.70 -0.40
CA ALA A 9 -2.71 14.41 0.15
C ALA A 9 -4.05 14.03 -0.51
N ASP A 10 -4.02 13.40 -1.69
CA ASP A 10 -5.22 13.05 -2.46
C ASP A 10 -5.83 11.71 -2.02
N PHE A 11 -5.06 10.86 -1.33
CA PHE A 11 -5.49 9.52 -0.93
C PHE A 11 -5.42 9.33 0.58
N PRO A 12 -6.48 8.83 1.24
CA PRO A 12 -6.48 8.56 2.67
C PRO A 12 -5.41 7.54 3.07
N PRO A 13 -4.94 7.58 4.34
CA PRO A 13 -3.92 6.67 4.84
C PRO A 13 -4.31 5.20 4.64
N ASN A 14 -3.31 4.34 4.42
CA ASN A 14 -3.48 2.90 4.20
C ASN A 14 -4.17 2.51 2.88
N THR A 15 -4.28 3.44 1.93
CA THR A 15 -4.86 3.15 0.60
C THR A 15 -3.79 2.68 -0.39
N VAL A 16 -4.07 1.62 -1.15
CA VAL A 16 -3.20 1.18 -2.25
C VAL A 16 -3.32 2.16 -3.41
N MET A 17 -2.23 2.87 -3.70
CA MET A 17 -2.21 3.90 -4.74
C MET A 17 -1.79 3.35 -6.09
N ALA A 18 -0.81 2.46 -6.11
CA ALA A 18 -0.27 1.92 -7.35
C ALA A 18 0.31 0.53 -7.15
N VAL A 19 0.17 -0.31 -8.18
CA VAL A 19 0.73 -1.66 -8.24
C VAL A 19 2.00 -1.62 -9.08
N MET A 20 3.16 -1.71 -8.43
CA MET A 20 4.46 -1.75 -9.10
C MET A 20 4.71 -3.11 -9.74
N GLN A 21 4.22 -4.17 -9.09
CA GLN A 21 4.37 -5.52 -9.58
C GLN A 21 3.09 -6.32 -9.35
N LYS A 22 2.50 -6.86 -10.43
CA LYS A 22 1.29 -7.68 -10.32
C LYS A 22 1.55 -8.92 -9.45
N GLY A 23 0.61 -9.23 -8.56
CA GLY A 23 0.57 -10.47 -7.81
C GLY A 23 -0.15 -11.56 -8.59
N TYR A 24 0.20 -12.81 -8.34
CA TYR A 24 -0.45 -13.96 -8.98
C TYR A 24 -0.83 -14.99 -7.93
N SER A 25 -2.05 -15.48 -8.03
CA SER A 25 -2.54 -16.67 -7.32
C SER A 25 -2.95 -17.72 -8.33
N LEU A 26 -2.65 -18.98 -8.04
CA LEU A 26 -3.04 -20.12 -8.85
C LEU A 26 -3.87 -21.07 -8.00
N HIS A 27 -5.15 -21.24 -8.34
CA HIS A 27 -6.08 -22.09 -7.60
C HIS A 27 -6.09 -21.81 -6.09
N GLY A 28 -6.08 -20.53 -5.70
CA GLY A 28 -6.04 -20.12 -4.29
C GLY A 28 -4.67 -20.23 -3.61
N ARG A 29 -3.67 -20.84 -4.24
CA ARG A 29 -2.28 -20.81 -3.77
C ARG A 29 -1.60 -19.51 -4.21
N LEU A 30 -1.10 -18.73 -3.26
CA LEU A 30 -0.31 -17.54 -3.52
C LEU A 30 1.03 -17.93 -4.15
N LEU A 31 1.24 -17.59 -5.43
CA LEU A 31 2.51 -17.84 -6.12
C LEU A 31 3.49 -16.70 -5.86
N ARG A 32 3.00 -15.46 -5.95
CA ARG A 32 3.76 -14.27 -5.55
C ARG A 32 2.83 -13.12 -5.17
N PRO A 33 3.11 -12.41 -4.07
CA PRO A 33 2.32 -11.24 -3.71
C PRO A 33 2.54 -10.08 -4.69
N ALA A 34 1.54 -9.22 -4.82
CA ALA A 34 1.69 -7.96 -5.54
C ALA A 34 2.63 -7.03 -4.77
N MET A 35 3.50 -6.30 -5.46
CA MET A 35 4.23 -5.19 -4.86
C MET A 35 3.45 -3.92 -5.08
N VAL A 36 3.08 -3.27 -3.98
CA VAL A 36 2.20 -2.10 -4.00
C VAL A 36 2.85 -0.93 -3.28
N MET A 37 2.48 0.28 -3.70
CA MET A 37 2.75 1.52 -2.99
C MET A 37 1.49 1.92 -2.24
N VAL A 38 1.64 2.27 -0.96
CA VAL A 38 0.52 2.63 -0.07
C VAL A 38 0.63 4.09 0.31
N SER A 39 -0.50 4.80 0.36
CA SER A 39 -0.53 6.19 0.84
C SER A 39 -0.32 6.23 2.34
N LYS A 40 0.54 7.13 2.81
CA LYS A 40 0.57 7.55 4.23
C LYS A 40 -0.57 8.48 4.61
N GLY A 41 -1.38 8.94 3.65
CA GLY A 41 -2.38 9.97 3.87
C GLY A 41 -1.77 11.38 3.91
N ALA A 42 -2.64 12.39 4.01
CA ALA A 42 -2.26 13.68 4.57
C ALA A 42 -1.74 13.45 6.02
N PRO A 43 -0.83 14.28 6.54
CA PRO A 43 -0.31 14.10 7.90
C PRO A 43 -1.46 14.23 8.90
N SER A 44 -2.08 13.12 9.27
CA SER A 44 -2.72 13.02 10.57
C SER A 44 -1.58 13.07 11.56
N ILE A 45 -1.56 14.13 12.36
CA ILE A 45 -0.80 14.22 13.59
C ILE A 45 -1.14 12.99 14.45
N ASP A 46 -0.39 11.89 14.27
CA ASP A 46 -0.42 10.76 15.19
C ASP A 46 0.31 11.20 16.46
N GLU A 47 -0.51 11.76 17.35
CA GLU A 47 -0.22 12.11 18.74
C GLU A 47 0.18 10.84 19.49
N ASN A 48 1.48 10.65 19.70
CA ASN A 48 2.01 9.69 20.66
C ASN A 48 1.92 10.33 22.05
N ALA A 49 0.79 10.14 22.73
CA ALA A 49 0.54 10.51 24.12
C ALA A 49 -0.01 9.31 24.90
#